data_AF-A0A1X7TI15-F1
#
_entry.id   AF-A0A1X7TI15-F1
#
_cell.length_a   1.000
_cell.length_b   1.000
_cell.length_c   1.000
_cell.angle_alpha   90.00
_cell.angle_beta   90.00
_cell.angle_gamma   90.00
#
_symmetry.space_group_name_H-M   'P 1'
#
loop_
_entity.id
_entity.type
_entity.pdbx_description
1 polymer ?
#
loop_
_entity_poly.entity_id
_entity_poly.type
_entity_poly.pdbx_seq_one_letter_code
_entity_poly.pdbx_strand_id
1 'polypeptide(L)'
;MRRGAGGMISFEHDGVHHLLMIGGLGSKPAVQLPHYKYIEFPNGNWRTNEYSMYNLSSRKWSNPSIIGQCITPASYFITEKINNTRAVLFGGGETDDDNEDTAANNIYILEISISTVFWQCIKKLEAIDQWPVGRNRHAGAIIITGSGSPMLVISGGCNNSTNALDDCWIFNITQHSWIKLDVPHSVSKRRSHSLSVFIMSPHCVWIITVGGVVTTGTFVTNPNIVMLTELGVYTSPAAVFSLELIIRL
;
A
#
# COMPACT_ATOMS: atom_id res chain seq x y z
N MET A 1 -10.66 -19.33 1.69
CA MET A 1 -11.26 -18.35 2.62
C MET A 1 -11.93 -17.24 1.80
N ARG A 2 -13.09 -16.68 2.18
CA ARG A 2 -13.60 -15.44 1.54
C ARG A 2 -13.05 -14.27 2.32
N ARG A 3 -12.13 -13.51 1.72
CA ARG A 3 -11.37 -12.45 2.39
C ARG A 3 -11.35 -11.17 1.57
N GLY A 4 -11.35 -10.04 2.26
CA GLY A 4 -11.14 -8.71 1.72
C GLY A 4 -10.03 -8.00 2.48
N ALA A 5 -9.78 -6.73 2.14
CA ALA A 5 -8.76 -5.91 2.77
C ALA A 5 -7.34 -6.55 2.75
N GLY A 6 -7.07 -7.44 1.81
CA GLY A 6 -5.73 -7.91 1.48
C GLY A 6 -5.20 -7.20 0.24
N GLY A 7 -4.00 -7.57 -0.19
CA GLY A 7 -3.41 -7.08 -1.43
C GLY A 7 -3.83 -7.92 -2.62
N MET A 8 -3.99 -7.29 -3.79
CA MET A 8 -4.17 -7.97 -5.06
C MET A 8 -3.31 -7.31 -6.14
N ILE A 9 -2.47 -8.09 -6.81
CA ILE A 9 -1.58 -7.61 -7.88
C ILE A 9 -1.80 -8.47 -9.12
N SER A 10 -1.86 -7.84 -10.29
CA SER A 10 -1.84 -8.53 -11.57
C SER A 10 -0.44 -8.60 -12.17
N PHE A 11 -0.09 -9.72 -12.79
CA PHE A 11 1.13 -9.85 -13.61
C PHE A 11 0.91 -10.81 -14.77
N GLU A 12 1.84 -10.80 -15.71
CA GLU A 12 1.86 -11.63 -16.91
C GLU A 12 3.10 -12.53 -16.90
N HIS A 13 2.92 -13.78 -17.31
CA HIS A 13 4.00 -14.74 -17.51
C HIS A 13 3.66 -15.60 -18.73
N ASP A 14 4.55 -15.61 -19.71
CA ASP A 14 4.40 -16.34 -20.97
C ASP A 14 3.05 -16.08 -21.67
N GLY A 15 2.62 -14.82 -21.70
CA GLY A 15 1.36 -14.38 -22.31
C GLY A 15 0.11 -14.68 -21.49
N VAL A 16 0.25 -15.21 -20.27
CA VAL A 16 -0.87 -15.54 -19.39
C VAL A 16 -0.92 -14.60 -18.19
N HIS A 17 -2.07 -13.96 -17.98
CA HIS A 17 -2.30 -13.10 -16.83
C HIS A 17 -2.66 -13.87 -15.56
N HIS A 18 -2.14 -13.40 -14.44
CA HIS A 18 -2.31 -13.97 -13.12
C HIS A 18 -2.70 -12.89 -12.10
N LEU A 19 -3.42 -13.29 -11.07
CA LEU A 19 -3.69 -12.47 -9.89
C LEU A 19 -3.03 -13.08 -8.66
N LEU A 20 -2.14 -12.33 -8.02
CA LEU A 20 -1.57 -12.65 -6.73
C LEU A 20 -2.41 -11.98 -5.63
N MET A 21 -2.93 -12.77 -4.70
CA MET A 21 -3.64 -12.29 -3.51
C MET A 21 -2.83 -12.55 -2.24
N ILE A 22 -2.77 -11.56 -1.37
CA ILE A 22 -1.92 -11.56 -0.18
C ILE A 22 -2.76 -11.17 1.04
N GLY A 23 -2.71 -11.98 2.08
CA GLY A 23 -3.27 -11.68 3.40
C GLY A 23 -4.77 -11.32 3.39
N GLY A 24 -5.19 -10.49 4.35
CA GLY A 24 -6.56 -9.98 4.45
C GLY A 24 -7.35 -10.54 5.62
N LEU A 25 -8.58 -10.05 5.76
CA LEU A 25 -9.54 -10.35 6.81
C LEU A 25 -10.82 -10.95 6.18
N GLY A 26 -11.39 -11.98 6.77
CA GLY A 26 -12.54 -12.66 6.19
C GLY A 26 -13.18 -13.74 7.05
N SER A 27 -13.92 -14.63 6.39
CA SER A 27 -14.59 -15.77 7.01
C SER A 27 -13.60 -16.82 7.50
N LYS A 28 -14.04 -17.75 8.36
CA LYS A 28 -13.28 -18.97 8.67
C LYS A 28 -12.73 -19.65 7.39
N PRO A 29 -11.44 -20.02 7.33
CA PRO A 29 -10.89 -20.76 6.20
C PRO A 29 -11.49 -22.17 6.15
N ALA A 30 -11.79 -22.66 4.94
CA ALA A 30 -12.25 -24.04 4.75
C ALA A 30 -11.13 -25.05 5.02
N VAL A 31 -9.90 -24.68 4.68
CA VAL A 31 -8.66 -25.44 4.91
C VAL A 31 -7.60 -24.44 5.36
N GLN A 32 -6.87 -24.78 6.42
CA GLN A 32 -5.70 -24.01 6.85
C GLN A 32 -4.45 -24.65 6.27
N LEU A 33 -3.72 -23.90 5.46
CA LEU A 33 -2.45 -24.36 4.89
C LEU A 33 -1.32 -24.18 5.92
N PRO A 34 -0.45 -25.19 6.13
CA PRO A 34 0.47 -25.24 7.27
C PRO A 34 1.55 -24.14 7.29
N HIS A 35 1.82 -23.51 6.15
CA HIS A 35 2.84 -22.45 6.04
C HIS A 35 2.30 -21.04 6.30
N TYR A 36 1.00 -20.90 6.53
CA TYR A 36 0.35 -19.63 6.80
C TYR A 36 -0.26 -19.61 8.19
N LYS A 37 -0.30 -18.43 8.79
CA LYS A 37 -0.97 -18.19 10.06
C LYS A 37 -2.41 -17.75 9.80
N TYR A 38 -3.30 -18.20 10.67
CA TYR A 38 -4.72 -17.87 10.64
C TYR A 38 -5.15 -17.54 12.06
N ILE A 39 -5.55 -16.30 12.28
CA ILE A 39 -5.91 -15.78 13.61
C ILE A 39 -7.40 -15.50 13.62
N GLU A 40 -8.12 -16.11 14.56
CA GLU A 40 -9.54 -15.89 14.80
C GLU A 40 -9.73 -14.75 15.81
N PHE A 41 -10.56 -13.77 15.44
CA PHE A 41 -10.98 -12.70 16.34
C PHE A 41 -12.25 -13.08 17.11
N PRO A 42 -12.51 -12.44 18.26
CA PRO A 42 -13.74 -12.67 19.05
C PRO A 42 -15.05 -12.44 18.27
N ASN A 43 -15.03 -11.65 17.20
CA ASN A 43 -16.18 -11.41 16.33
C ASN A 43 -16.38 -12.49 15.24
N GLY A 44 -15.58 -13.57 15.25
CA GLY A 44 -15.64 -14.67 14.30
C GLY A 44 -14.98 -14.40 12.95
N ASN A 45 -14.39 -13.21 12.74
CA ASN A 45 -13.56 -12.96 11.57
C ASN A 45 -12.17 -13.56 11.76
N TRP A 46 -11.53 -13.85 10.64
CA TRP A 46 -10.22 -14.46 10.57
C TRP A 46 -9.28 -13.59 9.76
N ARG A 47 -8.05 -13.38 10.24
CA ARG A 47 -6.98 -12.70 9.50
C ARG A 47 -5.85 -13.67 9.20
N THR A 48 -5.19 -13.47 8.07
CA THR A 48 -4.16 -14.40 7.60
C THR A 48 -3.07 -13.68 6.84
N ASN A 49 -1.92 -14.33 6.68
CA ASN A 49 -0.88 -14.00 5.72
C ASN A 49 -0.87 -14.98 4.53
N GLU A 50 -1.96 -15.69 4.25
CA GLU A 50 -2.06 -16.64 3.13
C GLU A 50 -1.83 -15.97 1.77
N TYR A 51 -1.15 -16.69 0.87
CA TYR A 51 -0.93 -16.29 -0.52
C TYR A 51 -1.69 -17.21 -1.46
N SER A 52 -2.33 -16.62 -2.47
CA SER A 52 -3.05 -17.37 -3.49
C SER A 52 -2.75 -16.77 -4.86
N MET A 53 -2.53 -17.64 -5.84
CA MET A 53 -2.27 -17.27 -7.23
C MET A 53 -3.40 -17.79 -8.10
N TYR A 54 -4.04 -16.90 -8.85
CA TYR A 54 -5.11 -17.26 -9.77
C TYR A 54 -4.69 -17.06 -11.22
N ASN A 55 -4.69 -18.12 -12.00
CA ASN A 55 -4.41 -18.09 -13.43
C ASN A 55 -5.71 -17.77 -14.21
N LEU A 56 -5.74 -16.66 -14.94
CA LEU A 56 -6.95 -16.18 -15.61
C LEU A 56 -7.35 -17.02 -16.83
N SER A 57 -6.40 -17.68 -17.48
CA SER A 57 -6.65 -18.53 -18.65
C SER A 57 -7.27 -19.87 -18.23
N SER A 58 -6.58 -20.61 -17.35
CA SER A 58 -7.03 -21.92 -16.86
C SER A 58 -8.08 -21.84 -15.77
N ARG A 59 -8.30 -20.67 -15.16
CA ARG A 59 -9.20 -20.43 -14.02
C ARG A 59 -8.87 -21.27 -12.79
N LYS A 60 -7.59 -21.60 -12.61
CA LYS A 60 -7.09 -22.43 -11.51
C LYS A 60 -6.33 -21.62 -10.48
N TRP A 61 -6.43 -22.10 -9.25
CA TRP A 61 -5.68 -21.60 -8.10
C TRP A 61 -4.40 -22.39 -7.90
N SER A 62 -3.36 -21.71 -7.43
CA SER A 62 -2.12 -22.30 -6.95
C SER A 62 -1.56 -21.47 -5.78
N ASN A 63 -0.56 -21.99 -5.08
CA ASN A 63 0.11 -21.29 -3.99
C ASN A 63 1.57 -21.07 -4.36
N PRO A 64 2.07 -19.83 -4.36
CA PRO A 64 3.49 -19.58 -4.60
C PRO A 64 4.31 -19.90 -3.34
N SER A 65 5.58 -20.25 -3.53
CA SER A 65 6.56 -20.33 -2.46
C SER A 65 6.99 -18.93 -2.01
N ILE A 66 7.04 -18.71 -0.71
CA ILE A 66 7.37 -17.41 -0.13
C ILE A 66 8.81 -17.43 0.37
N ILE A 67 9.58 -16.41 -0.01
CA ILE A 67 11.01 -16.29 0.32
C ILE A 67 11.26 -14.92 0.96
N GLY A 68 12.08 -14.87 2.00
CA GLY A 68 12.46 -13.62 2.65
C GLY A 68 11.55 -13.21 3.82
N GLN A 69 11.60 -11.93 4.19
CA GLN A 69 10.92 -11.38 5.37
C GLN A 69 9.50 -10.95 5.01
N CYS A 70 8.57 -11.90 4.97
CA CYS A 70 7.17 -11.65 4.66
C CYS A 70 6.36 -11.16 5.89
N ILE A 71 5.20 -10.59 5.63
CA ILE A 71 4.27 -10.10 6.65
C ILE A 71 3.73 -11.21 7.59
N THR A 72 3.40 -10.80 8.81
CA THR A 72 2.49 -11.52 9.72
C THR A 72 1.05 -11.42 9.20
N PRO A 73 0.05 -12.12 9.79
CA PRO A 73 -1.35 -11.94 9.43
C PRO A 73 -1.77 -10.48 9.44
N ALA A 74 -2.05 -9.94 8.26
CA ALA A 74 -2.29 -8.51 8.10
C ALA A 74 -3.52 -8.22 7.22
N SER A 75 -4.11 -7.04 7.40
CA SER A 75 -5.16 -6.53 6.52
C SER A 75 -5.15 -5.00 6.47
N TYR A 76 -5.87 -4.41 5.51
CA TYR A 76 -5.98 -2.97 5.29
C TYR A 76 -4.64 -2.24 5.05
N PHE A 77 -3.65 -2.98 4.55
CA PHE A 77 -2.45 -2.42 3.93
C PHE A 77 -2.72 -2.02 2.48
N ILE A 78 -1.83 -1.24 1.89
CA ILE A 78 -1.84 -0.99 0.44
C ILE A 78 -0.89 -1.95 -0.26
N THR A 79 -1.17 -2.27 -1.50
CA THR A 79 -0.25 -3.02 -2.36
C THR A 79 -0.33 -2.47 -3.76
N GLU A 80 0.77 -1.93 -4.26
CA GLU A 80 0.80 -1.25 -5.55
C GLU A 80 1.81 -1.90 -6.49
N LYS A 81 1.39 -2.06 -7.75
CA LYS A 81 2.23 -2.64 -8.80
C LYS A 81 3.26 -1.61 -9.25
N ILE A 82 4.55 -1.98 -9.20
CA ILE A 82 5.65 -1.17 -9.74
C ILE A 82 5.81 -1.48 -11.23
N ASN A 83 5.90 -2.77 -11.56
CA ASN A 83 5.97 -3.26 -12.93
C ASN A 83 5.46 -4.71 -12.96
N ASN A 84 5.70 -5.44 -14.05
CA ASN A 84 5.18 -6.80 -14.19
C ASN A 84 5.68 -7.77 -13.12
N THR A 85 6.92 -7.63 -12.64
CA THR A 85 7.54 -8.56 -11.70
C THR A 85 7.77 -7.96 -10.32
N ARG A 86 7.41 -6.69 -10.10
CA ARG A 86 7.66 -6.00 -8.83
C ARG A 86 6.44 -5.26 -8.31
N ALA A 87 6.29 -5.27 -6.99
CA ALA A 87 5.28 -4.51 -6.28
C ALA A 87 5.83 -3.95 -4.96
N VAL A 88 5.10 -3.01 -4.37
CA VAL A 88 5.36 -2.48 -3.04
C VAL A 88 4.16 -2.74 -2.12
N LEU A 89 4.41 -3.06 -0.87
CA LEU A 89 3.41 -3.11 0.20
C LEU A 89 3.82 -2.11 1.29
N PHE A 90 2.83 -1.37 1.82
CA PHE A 90 3.04 -0.52 2.98
C PHE A 90 1.91 -0.65 4.02
N GLY A 91 2.32 -0.67 5.29
CA GLY A 91 1.44 -0.58 6.46
C GLY A 91 0.51 -1.78 6.65
N GLY A 92 -0.70 -1.51 7.13
CA GLY A 92 -1.70 -2.53 7.50
C GLY A 92 -1.88 -2.66 9.01
N GLY A 93 -2.97 -3.31 9.40
CA GLY A 93 -3.13 -3.85 10.76
C GLY A 93 -2.54 -5.24 10.78
N GLU A 94 -1.46 -5.43 11.53
CA GLU A 94 -0.80 -6.71 11.77
C GLU A 94 -1.30 -7.28 13.09
N THR A 95 -1.52 -8.59 13.14
CA THR A 95 -1.87 -9.29 14.37
C THR A 95 -0.76 -10.26 14.73
N ASP A 96 -0.24 -10.12 15.95
CA ASP A 96 0.76 -11.01 16.49
C ASP A 96 0.14 -12.28 17.13
N ASP A 97 0.99 -13.13 17.67
CA ASP A 97 0.56 -14.40 18.26
C ASP A 97 -0.22 -14.22 19.59
N ASP A 98 -0.15 -13.03 20.19
CA ASP A 98 -0.90 -12.64 21.40
C ASP A 98 -2.24 -11.97 21.05
N ASN A 99 -2.63 -11.97 19.77
CA ASN A 99 -3.83 -11.34 19.21
C ASN A 99 -3.87 -9.81 19.37
N GLU A 100 -2.73 -9.14 19.55
CA GLU A 100 -2.68 -7.68 19.57
C GLU A 100 -2.66 -7.13 18.13
N ASP A 101 -3.55 -6.18 17.84
CA ASP A 101 -3.62 -5.53 16.53
C ASP A 101 -2.80 -4.23 16.56
N THR A 102 -1.77 -4.16 15.73
CA THR A 102 -0.90 -2.99 15.63
C THR A 102 -0.88 -2.45 14.21
N ALA A 103 -0.91 -1.13 14.09
CA ALA A 103 -0.74 -0.48 12.81
C ALA A 103 0.74 -0.52 12.41
N ALA A 104 1.07 -1.25 11.34
CA ALA A 104 2.42 -1.38 10.83
C ALA A 104 2.84 -0.14 10.01
N ASN A 105 4.15 0.14 10.00
CA ASN A 105 4.81 1.13 9.15
C ASN A 105 5.95 0.54 8.32
N ASN A 106 6.00 -0.79 8.20
CA ASN A 106 6.99 -1.47 7.38
C ASN A 106 6.65 -1.28 5.90
N ILE A 107 7.69 -1.14 5.09
CA ILE A 107 7.61 -1.14 3.63
C ILE A 107 8.32 -2.36 3.09
N TYR A 108 7.65 -3.06 2.17
CA TYR A 108 8.18 -4.25 1.54
C TYR A 108 8.20 -4.08 0.03
N ILE A 109 9.32 -4.48 -0.57
CA ILE A 109 9.45 -4.64 -2.02
C ILE A 109 9.31 -6.13 -2.32
N LEU A 110 8.40 -6.44 -3.24
CA LEU A 110 8.10 -7.79 -3.66
C LEU A 110 8.69 -8.02 -5.05
N GLU A 111 9.32 -9.18 -5.24
CA GLU A 111 9.62 -9.72 -6.56
C GLU A 111 8.75 -10.95 -6.81
N ILE A 112 8.05 -10.95 -7.93
CA ILE A 112 6.92 -11.83 -8.23
C ILE A 112 7.27 -12.67 -9.46
N SER A 113 7.13 -13.98 -9.31
CA SER A 113 7.16 -14.94 -10.41
C SER A 113 5.90 -15.82 -10.37
N ILE A 114 5.78 -16.72 -11.35
CA ILE A 114 4.65 -17.66 -11.41
C ILE A 114 4.60 -18.61 -10.20
N SER A 115 5.75 -18.94 -9.62
CA SER A 115 5.87 -19.95 -8.56
C SER A 115 6.41 -19.40 -7.25
N THR A 116 6.97 -18.20 -7.24
CA THR A 116 7.62 -17.62 -6.06
C THR A 116 7.25 -16.16 -5.84
N VAL A 117 7.25 -15.74 -4.57
CA VAL A 117 7.21 -14.33 -4.18
C VAL A 117 8.34 -14.09 -3.19
N PHE A 118 9.30 -13.28 -3.59
CA PHE A 118 10.41 -12.85 -2.74
C PHE A 118 10.07 -11.53 -2.06
N TRP A 119 10.36 -11.44 -0.76
CA TRP A 119 10.07 -10.30 0.09
C TRP A 119 11.35 -9.66 0.62
N GLN A 120 11.49 -8.36 0.35
CA GLN A 120 12.51 -7.52 0.94
C GLN A 120 11.86 -6.47 1.85
N CYS A 121 12.11 -6.56 3.15
CA CYS A 121 11.73 -5.51 4.10
C CYS A 121 12.74 -4.37 4.03
N ILE A 122 12.25 -3.15 3.80
CA ILE A 122 13.06 -1.93 3.84
C ILE A 122 12.98 -1.37 5.26
N LYS A 123 14.08 -1.50 6.00
CA LYS A 123 14.16 -1.05 7.38
C LYS A 123 14.31 0.46 7.46
N LYS A 124 13.61 1.08 8.40
CA LYS A 124 13.89 2.44 8.82
C LYS A 124 15.31 2.50 9.38
N LEU A 125 16.17 3.33 8.79
CA LEU A 125 17.48 3.65 9.37
C LEU A 125 17.29 4.61 10.55
N GLU A 126 17.98 4.37 11.66
CA GLU A 126 17.84 5.17 12.89
C GLU A 126 18.10 6.66 12.67
N ALA A 127 18.97 7.01 11.73
CA ALA A 127 19.32 8.39 11.39
C ALA A 127 18.27 9.13 10.52
N ILE A 128 17.18 8.47 10.10
CA ILE A 128 16.13 9.07 9.26
C ILE A 128 14.94 9.45 10.14
N ASP A 129 14.77 10.76 10.35
CA ASP A 129 13.64 11.30 11.12
C ASP A 129 12.32 11.29 10.35
N GLN A 130 12.36 11.30 9.01
CA GLN A 130 11.17 11.30 8.16
C GLN A 130 10.72 9.87 7.85
N TRP A 131 9.76 9.36 8.63
CA TRP A 131 9.11 8.08 8.38
C TRP A 131 7.62 8.15 8.76
N PRO A 132 6.69 7.70 7.90
CA PRO A 132 5.28 7.74 8.22
C PRO A 132 4.94 6.85 9.43
N VAL A 133 4.07 7.32 10.32
CA VAL A 133 3.56 6.48 11.42
C VAL A 133 2.82 5.26 10.89
N GLY A 134 2.76 4.22 11.73
CA GLY A 134 2.03 2.99 11.43
C GLY A 134 0.57 3.25 11.15
N ARG A 135 0.05 2.66 10.07
CA ARG A 135 -1.28 2.98 9.56
C ARG A 135 -1.92 1.85 8.78
N ASN A 136 -3.24 1.78 8.88
CA ASN A 136 -4.09 0.92 8.08
C ASN A 136 -5.23 1.74 7.46
N ARG A 137 -5.98 1.15 6.51
CA ARG A 137 -7.10 1.81 5.79
C ARG A 137 -6.69 3.14 5.14
N HIS A 138 -5.40 3.29 4.86
CA HIS A 138 -4.86 4.40 4.08
C HIS A 138 -5.00 4.06 2.60
N ALA A 139 -4.84 5.05 1.74
CA ALA A 139 -4.77 4.83 0.31
C ALA A 139 -3.34 5.08 -0.18
N GLY A 140 -3.00 4.48 -1.31
CA GLY A 140 -1.74 4.70 -1.97
C GLY A 140 -1.86 4.48 -3.47
N ALA A 141 -0.84 4.93 -4.20
CA ALA A 141 -0.71 4.72 -5.63
C ALA A 141 0.76 4.81 -6.05
N ILE A 142 1.10 4.13 -7.14
CA ILE A 142 2.41 4.22 -7.75
C ILE A 142 2.44 5.33 -8.80
N ILE A 143 3.43 6.21 -8.69
CA ILE A 143 3.77 7.24 -9.65
C ILE A 143 5.01 6.77 -10.43
N ILE A 144 4.88 6.71 -11.76
CA ILE A 144 6.00 6.40 -12.66
C ILE A 144 6.09 7.53 -13.69
N THR A 145 6.93 8.52 -13.43
CA THR A 145 7.22 9.62 -14.36
C THR A 145 8.37 9.28 -15.28
N GLY A 146 8.64 10.12 -16.29
CA GLY A 146 9.72 9.93 -17.26
C GLY A 146 11.14 9.83 -16.66
N SER A 147 11.32 10.17 -15.38
CA SER A 147 12.56 9.97 -14.60
C SER A 147 12.90 8.50 -14.31
N GLY A 148 11.98 7.56 -14.55
CA GLY A 148 12.21 6.12 -14.46
C GLY A 148 12.27 5.54 -13.04
N SER A 149 12.37 6.36 -11.99
CA SER A 149 12.32 5.89 -10.60
C SER A 149 10.85 5.86 -10.12
N PRO A 150 10.31 4.68 -9.78
CA PRO A 150 8.95 4.57 -9.29
C PRO A 150 8.85 5.15 -7.88
N MET A 151 7.76 5.86 -7.60
CA MET A 151 7.48 6.46 -6.30
C MET A 151 6.14 5.98 -5.79
N LEU A 152 6.04 5.69 -4.49
CA LEU A 152 4.78 5.36 -3.84
C LEU A 152 4.25 6.61 -3.13
N VAL A 153 3.06 7.07 -3.48
CA VAL A 153 2.34 8.05 -2.66
C VAL A 153 1.40 7.31 -1.71
N ILE A 154 1.34 7.75 -0.45
CA ILE A 154 0.35 7.30 0.54
C ILE A 154 -0.37 8.50 1.15
N SER A 155 -1.62 8.31 1.56
CA SER A 155 -2.41 9.36 2.18
C SER A 155 -3.34 8.83 3.27
N GLY A 156 -3.40 9.57 4.37
CA GLY A 156 -4.33 9.34 5.47
C GLY A 156 -4.23 7.95 6.08
N GLY A 157 -5.40 7.34 6.33
CA GLY A 157 -5.58 6.10 7.08
C GLY A 157 -5.89 6.36 8.55
N CYS A 158 -5.71 5.33 9.37
CA CYS A 158 -5.76 5.43 10.82
C CYS A 158 -4.68 4.55 11.44
N ASN A 159 -4.19 5.00 12.59
CA ASN A 159 -3.43 4.16 13.52
C ASN A 159 -4.41 3.54 14.53
N ASN A 160 -3.93 3.14 15.71
CA ASN A 160 -4.79 2.60 16.77
C ASN A 160 -5.76 3.63 17.38
N SER A 161 -5.78 4.89 16.90
CA SER A 161 -6.75 5.91 17.27
C SER A 161 -7.99 5.91 16.37
N THR A 162 -9.07 6.53 16.84
CA THR A 162 -10.34 6.65 16.10
C THR A 162 -10.33 7.71 15.01
N ASN A 163 -9.33 8.61 15.01
CA ASN A 163 -9.24 9.73 14.08
C ASN A 163 -8.46 9.36 12.82
N ALA A 164 -8.89 9.90 11.68
CA ALA A 164 -8.10 9.79 10.46
C ALA A 164 -6.77 10.54 10.61
N LEU A 165 -5.69 9.91 10.13
CA LEU A 165 -4.42 10.56 9.89
C LEU A 165 -4.60 11.64 8.82
N ASP A 166 -3.77 12.66 8.91
CA ASP A 166 -3.90 13.89 8.14
C ASP A 166 -2.55 14.28 7.54
N ASP A 167 -1.93 13.31 6.89
CA ASP A 167 -0.65 13.44 6.24
C ASP A 167 -0.66 12.71 4.89
N CYS A 168 0.20 13.20 4.00
CA CYS A 168 0.49 12.58 2.72
C CYS A 168 1.99 12.46 2.57
N TRP A 169 2.44 11.36 2.01
CA TRP A 169 3.86 11.06 1.88
C TRP A 169 4.17 10.48 0.52
N ILE A 170 5.37 10.76 0.03
CA ILE A 170 5.94 10.11 -1.15
C ILE A 170 7.19 9.33 -0.74
N PHE A 171 7.30 8.09 -1.20
CA PHE A 171 8.46 7.25 -1.02
C PHE A 171 9.18 7.08 -2.35
N ASN A 172 10.47 7.41 -2.37
CA ASN A 172 11.34 7.06 -3.48
C ASN A 172 11.79 5.61 -3.33
N ILE A 173 11.32 4.72 -4.21
CA ILE A 173 11.62 3.28 -4.14
C ILE A 173 13.09 3.00 -4.41
N THR A 174 13.78 3.83 -5.19
CA THR A 174 15.22 3.63 -5.49
C THR A 174 16.10 4.09 -4.33
N GLN A 175 15.77 5.24 -3.73
CA GLN A 175 16.56 5.86 -2.67
C GLN A 175 16.17 5.41 -1.26
N HIS A 176 15.04 4.70 -1.13
CA HIS A 176 14.45 4.28 0.14
C HIS A 176 14.21 5.44 1.13
N SER A 177 13.79 6.59 0.61
CA SER A 177 13.55 7.80 1.39
C SER A 177 12.09 8.23 1.31
N TRP A 178 11.57 8.71 2.44
CA TRP A 178 10.24 9.31 2.54
C TRP A 178 10.35 10.82 2.57
N ILE A 179 9.37 11.48 1.94
CA ILE A 179 9.17 12.93 2.02
C ILE A 179 7.71 13.17 2.36
N LYS A 180 7.47 14.04 3.33
CA LYS A 180 6.11 14.48 3.66
C LYS A 180 5.66 15.54 2.66
N LEU A 181 4.47 15.38 2.11
CA LEU A 181 3.84 16.35 1.22
C LEU A 181 2.91 17.25 2.03
N ASP A 182 2.97 18.54 1.76
CA ASP A 182 1.98 19.49 2.27
C ASP A 182 0.76 19.47 1.33
N VAL A 183 -0.34 18.89 1.80
CA VAL A 183 -1.59 18.76 1.04
C VAL A 183 -2.76 19.21 1.92
N PRO A 184 -3.87 19.70 1.32
CA PRO A 184 -5.06 20.05 2.07
C PRO A 184 -5.58 18.88 2.89
N HIS A 185 -6.12 19.19 4.06
CA HIS A 185 -6.88 18.25 4.89
C HIS A 185 -8.01 17.54 4.12
N SER A 186 -8.59 18.21 3.13
CA SER A 186 -9.59 17.61 2.27
C SER A 186 -9.05 16.46 1.41
N VAL A 187 -7.73 16.32 1.25
CA VAL A 187 -7.10 15.18 0.58
C VAL A 187 -6.61 14.15 1.59
N SER A 188 -5.91 14.58 2.64
CA SER A 188 -5.21 13.68 3.57
C SER A 188 -6.06 13.15 4.72
N LYS A 189 -6.98 13.94 5.28
CA LYS A 189 -7.67 13.64 6.55
C LYS A 189 -8.78 12.60 6.43
N ARG A 190 -8.46 11.40 5.94
CA ARG A 190 -9.46 10.38 5.59
C ARG A 190 -8.93 8.97 5.83
N ARG A 191 -9.83 8.04 6.15
CA ARG A 191 -9.58 6.59 6.13
C ARG A 191 -10.58 5.88 5.24
N SER A 192 -10.21 4.69 4.76
CA SER A 192 -11.00 3.86 3.84
C SER A 192 -11.41 4.62 2.57
N HIS A 193 -10.55 5.51 2.08
CA HIS A 193 -10.72 6.22 0.82
C HIS A 193 -9.94 5.49 -0.30
N SER A 194 -10.14 5.95 -1.53
CA SER A 194 -9.34 5.55 -2.69
C SER A 194 -8.44 6.71 -3.11
N LEU A 195 -7.27 6.38 -3.63
CA LEU A 195 -6.31 7.31 -4.19
C LEU A 195 -5.88 6.79 -5.55
N SER A 196 -5.78 7.67 -6.53
CA SER A 196 -5.27 7.36 -7.86
C SER A 196 -4.40 8.51 -8.35
N VAL A 197 -3.51 8.21 -9.28
CA VAL A 197 -2.62 9.21 -9.87
C VAL A 197 -2.86 9.31 -11.36
N PHE A 198 -2.78 10.54 -11.87
CA PHE A 198 -2.91 10.83 -13.30
C PHE A 198 -1.69 11.64 -13.76
N ILE A 199 -0.92 11.10 -14.71
CA ILE A 199 0.30 11.74 -15.21
C ILE A 199 -0.10 12.66 -16.36
N MET A 200 -0.11 13.97 -16.09
CA MET A 200 -0.41 15.00 -17.11
C MET A 200 0.79 15.22 -18.03
N SER A 201 1.99 15.19 -17.45
CA SER A 201 3.27 15.35 -18.16
C SER A 201 4.40 14.73 -17.30
N PRO A 202 5.64 14.61 -17.82
CA PRO A 202 6.75 14.07 -17.04
C PRO A 202 7.02 14.78 -15.71
N HIS A 203 6.58 16.03 -15.56
CA HIS A 203 6.78 16.86 -14.37
C HIS A 203 5.48 17.28 -13.69
N CYS A 204 4.32 16.77 -14.13
CA CYS A 204 3.02 17.14 -13.58
C CYS A 204 2.18 15.89 -13.33
N VAL A 205 1.84 15.64 -12.07
CA VAL A 205 1.05 14.49 -11.63
C VAL A 205 -0.12 14.99 -10.80
N TRP A 206 -1.32 14.50 -11.08
CA TRP A 206 -2.49 14.75 -10.24
C TRP A 206 -2.69 13.59 -9.28
N ILE A 207 -2.93 13.90 -8.02
CA ILE A 207 -3.40 12.96 -7.00
C ILE A 207 -4.90 13.18 -6.85
N ILE A 208 -5.67 12.13 -7.09
CA ILE A 208 -7.12 12.14 -7.00
C ILE A 208 -7.51 11.25 -5.82
N THR A 209 -8.11 11.85 -4.80
CA THR A 209 -8.62 11.14 -3.63
C THR A 209 -10.14 11.17 -3.63
N VAL A 210 -10.76 9.99 -3.49
CA VAL A 210 -12.22 9.85 -3.54
C VAL A 210 -12.75 9.07 -2.34
N GLY A 211 -13.83 9.60 -1.76
CA GLY A 211 -14.58 8.97 -0.69
C GLY A 211 -13.87 9.00 0.66
N GLY A 212 -14.12 7.95 1.45
CA GLY A 212 -13.59 7.77 2.80
C GLY A 212 -14.38 8.46 3.89
N VAL A 213 -13.84 8.35 5.10
CA VAL A 213 -14.43 8.81 6.35
C VAL A 213 -13.41 9.64 7.12
N VAL A 214 -13.81 10.78 7.65
CA VAL A 214 -12.94 11.66 8.47
C VAL A 214 -12.98 11.25 9.93
N THR A 215 -14.18 11.18 10.48
CA THR A 215 -14.52 10.67 11.82
C THR A 215 -15.70 9.70 11.68
N THR A 216 -15.90 8.79 12.63
CA THR A 216 -16.99 7.82 12.57
C THR A 216 -18.34 8.49 12.28
N GLY A 217 -18.98 8.10 11.17
CA GLY A 217 -20.25 8.67 10.71
C GLY A 217 -20.13 9.85 9.74
N THR A 218 -18.94 10.44 9.58
CA THR A 218 -18.71 11.59 8.68
C THR A 218 -18.06 11.12 7.37
N PHE A 219 -18.90 10.75 6.42
CA PHE A 219 -18.48 10.37 5.07
C PHE A 219 -18.13 11.58 4.24
N VAL A 220 -17.14 11.44 3.36
CA VAL A 220 -16.87 12.47 2.37
C VAL A 220 -17.46 12.10 1.03
N THR A 221 -18.32 12.97 0.52
CA THR A 221 -19.13 12.72 -0.68
C THR A 221 -18.51 13.26 -1.96
N ASN A 222 -17.59 14.24 -1.88
CA ASN A 222 -16.98 14.85 -3.04
C ASN A 222 -15.53 14.35 -3.25
N PRO A 223 -15.14 14.00 -4.49
CA PRO A 223 -13.75 13.76 -4.83
C PRO A 223 -12.94 15.04 -4.57
N ASN A 224 -11.69 14.90 -4.16
CA ASN A 224 -10.76 16.01 -4.00
C ASN A 224 -9.53 15.72 -4.87
N ILE A 225 -9.10 16.73 -5.62
CA ILE A 225 -7.98 16.63 -6.54
C ILE A 225 -6.91 17.59 -6.07
N VAL A 226 -5.68 17.08 -6.00
CA VAL A 226 -4.48 17.87 -5.73
C VAL A 226 -3.52 17.70 -6.89
N MET A 227 -2.90 18.80 -7.31
CA MET A 227 -1.88 18.81 -8.34
C MET A 227 -0.49 18.83 -7.70
N LEU A 228 0.38 17.96 -8.17
CA LEU A 228 1.81 18.00 -7.93
C LEU A 228 2.53 18.49 -9.19
N THR A 229 3.09 19.69 -9.13
CA THR A 229 4.01 20.21 -10.15
C THR A 229 5.45 20.12 -9.65
N GLU A 230 6.34 19.63 -10.53
CA GLU A 230 7.78 19.41 -10.33
C GLU A 230 8.19 18.20 -9.47
N LEU A 231 8.18 17.00 -10.07
CA LEU A 231 8.94 15.85 -9.58
C LEU A 231 10.38 15.91 -10.13
N GLY A 232 11.17 16.88 -9.66
CA GLY A 232 12.58 17.04 -10.05
C GLY A 232 13.51 16.28 -9.10
N VAL A 233 14.26 15.30 -9.61
CA VAL A 233 15.42 14.76 -8.87
C VAL A 233 16.59 15.70 -9.13
N TYR A 234 16.78 16.70 -8.27
CA TYR A 234 17.98 17.53 -8.33
C TYR A 234 19.17 16.71 -7.82
N THR A 235 20.19 16.53 -8.65
CA THR A 235 21.44 15.81 -8.31
C THR A 235 22.38 16.60 -7.40
N SER A 236 21.85 17.44 -6.51
CA SER A 236 22.64 18.19 -5.52
C SER A 236 22.59 17.48 -4.16
N PRO A 237 23.72 17.35 -3.43
CA PRO A 237 23.75 16.72 -2.11
C PRO A 237 22.96 17.47 -1.02
N ALA A 238 22.30 18.58 -1.36
CA ALA A 238 21.44 19.37 -0.47
C ALA A 238 20.09 19.76 -1.12
N ALA A 239 19.51 18.91 -1.95
CA ALA A 239 18.26 19.22 -2.64
C ALA A 239 17.01 18.99 -1.77
N VAL A 240 16.33 20.09 -1.44
CA VAL A 240 14.94 20.11 -0.99
C VAL A 240 14.05 19.93 -2.21
N PHE A 241 13.10 18.98 -2.19
CA PHE A 241 12.04 18.93 -3.19
C PHE A 241 11.12 20.14 -2.96
N SER A 242 11.15 21.13 -3.85
CA SER A 242 10.13 22.19 -3.85
C SER A 242 8.91 21.65 -4.57
N LEU A 243 7.88 21.32 -3.80
CA LEU A 243 6.58 20.96 -4.31
C LEU A 243 5.77 22.25 -4.45
N GLU A 244 5.55 22.72 -5.67
CA GLU A 244 4.56 23.80 -5.87
C GLU A 244 3.19 23.13 -5.98
N LEU A 245 2.34 23.37 -4.98
CA LEU A 245 1.00 22.77 -4.91
C LEU A 245 -0.02 23.76 -5.45
N ILE A 246 -0.40 23.63 -6.72
CA ILE A 246 -1.46 24.47 -7.30
C ILE A 246 -2.80 23.75 -7.13
N ILE A 247 -3.55 24.13 -6.08
CA ILE A 247 -4.93 23.66 -5.89
C ILE A 247 -5.85 24.53 -6.76
N ARG A 248 -6.45 23.95 -7.80
CA ARG A 248 -7.61 24.56 -8.47
C ARG A 248 -8.85 23.77 -8.08
N LEU A 249 -9.72 24.40 -7.28
CA LEU A 249 -11.08 23.94 -6.98
C LEU A 249 -12.01 24.28 -8.14
#